data_AF-A0A141RMW2-F1
#
_entry.id   AF-A0A141RMW2-F1
#
_cell.length_a   1.000
_cell.length_b   1.000
_cell.length_c   1.000
_cell.angle_alpha   90.00
_cell.angle_beta   90.00
_cell.angle_gamma   90.00
#
_symmetry.space_group_name_H-M   'P 1'
#
loop_
_entity.id
_entity.type
_entity.pdbx_description
1 polymer ?
#
loop_
_entity_poly.entity_id
_entity_poly.type
_entity_poly.pdbx_seq_one_letter_code
_entity_poly.pdbx_strand_id
1 'polypeptide(L)'
;MMTRRIMGKASFVTLQDVGGRIQLYVARDDLAEGVYNEQFKKWDLGDIIAARGKLFKTQTGELSIHCTELRLLTKALRPLPDKFHGLQDQEARYR
;
A
#
# COMPACT_ATOMS: atom_id res chain seq x y z
N MET A 1 -2.41 -2.95 -2.66
CA MET A 1 -1.59 -1.73 -2.50
C MET A 1 -1.41 -1.10 -3.87
N MET A 2 -1.83 0.16 -4.07
CA MET A 2 -1.82 0.80 -5.39
C MET A 2 -0.60 1.69 -5.61
N THR A 3 -0.18 2.43 -4.58
CA THR A 3 1.03 3.26 -4.63
C THR A 3 1.83 3.08 -3.35
N ARG A 4 3.14 3.29 -3.44
CA ARG A 4 4.04 3.33 -2.28
C ARG A 4 5.10 4.40 -2.52
N ARG A 5 5.25 5.31 -1.56
CA ARG A 5 6.28 6.35 -1.53
C ARG A 5 7.10 6.17 -0.27
N ILE A 6 8.39 5.87 -0.40
CA ILE A 6 9.31 5.69 0.73
C ILE A 6 9.99 7.02 1.02
N MET A 7 9.95 7.45 2.28
CA MET A 7 10.55 8.69 2.78
C MET A 7 11.41 8.38 4.01
N GLY A 8 12.61 7.86 3.77
CA GLY A 8 13.54 7.47 4.83
C GLY A 8 12.98 6.36 5.72
N LYS A 9 12.65 6.69 6.97
CA LYS A 9 12.10 5.75 7.97
C LYS A 9 10.57 5.61 7.90
N ALA A 10 9.90 6.41 7.09
CA ALA A 10 8.46 6.34 6.90
C ALA A 10 8.11 6.04 5.43
N SER A 11 6.90 5.55 5.21
CA SER A 11 6.34 5.32 3.88
C SER A 11 4.86 5.73 3.85
N PHE A 12 4.43 6.26 2.72
CA PHE A 12 3.03 6.52 2.41
C PHE A 12 2.55 5.51 1.38
N VAL A 13 1.43 4.85 1.68
CA VAL A 13 0.85 3.82 0.81
C VAL A 13 -0.60 4.15 0.54
N THR A 14 -1.04 4.03 -0.71
CA THR A 14 -2.47 4.08 -1.03
C THR A 14 -3.03 2.66 -1.05
N LEU A 15 -3.95 2.38 -0.13
CA LEU A 15 -4.81 1.19 -0.18
C LEU A 15 -6.07 1.54 -0.97
N GLN A 16 -6.55 0.59 -1.75
CA GLN A 16 -7.83 0.70 -2.46
C GLN A 16 -8.63 -0.56 -2.22
N ASP A 17 -9.91 -0.39 -1.88
CA ASP A 17 -10.90 -1.45 -1.83
C ASP A 17 -12.09 -1.12 -2.75
N VAL A 18 -13.21 -1.82 -2.58
CA VAL A 18 -14.44 -1.59 -3.36
C VAL A 18 -15.10 -0.24 -3.07
N GLY A 19 -14.91 0.30 -1.86
CA GLY A 19 -15.57 1.52 -1.40
C GLY A 19 -14.76 2.79 -1.67
N GLY A 20 -13.44 2.67 -1.81
CA GLY A 20 -12.61 3.82 -2.15
C GLY A 20 -11.12 3.62 -1.89
N ARG A 21 -10.45 4.75 -1.66
CA ARG A 21 -9.01 4.81 -1.39
C ARG A 21 -8.77 5.43 -0.03
N ILE A 22 -7.79 4.89 0.68
CA ILE A 22 -7.29 5.46 1.93
C ILE A 22 -5.76 5.45 1.95
N GLN A 23 -5.18 6.49 2.52
CA GLN A 23 -3.74 6.55 2.71
C GLN A 23 -3.34 5.85 4.02
N LEU A 24 -2.24 5.14 3.96
CA LEU A 24 -1.56 4.56 5.11
C LEU A 24 -0.27 5.34 5.34
N TYR A 25 -0.06 5.78 6.57
CA TYR A 25 1.22 6.23 7.07
C TYR A 25 1.89 5.09 7.83
N VAL A 26 3.05 4.67 7.35
CA VAL A 26 3.78 3.52 7.87
C VAL A 26 5.16 4.01 8.33
N ALA A 27 5.39 4.08 9.63
CA ALA A 27 6.71 4.40 10.16
C ALA A 27 7.37 3.15 10.74
N ARG A 28 8.68 3.02 10.50
CA ARG A 28 9.48 1.90 11.01
C ARG A 28 9.36 1.75 12.52
N ASP A 29 9.43 2.86 13.24
CA ASP A 29 9.56 2.88 14.69
C ASP A 29 8.21 2.59 15.39
N ASP A 30 7.10 2.56 14.64
CA ASP A 30 5.75 2.23 15.13
C ASP A 30 5.33 0.79 14.85
N LEU A 31 6.18 0.00 14.19
CA LEU A 31 5.95 -1.40 13.87
C LEU A 31 6.87 -2.31 14.69
N ALA A 32 6.49 -3.58 14.81
CA ALA A 32 7.37 -4.59 15.37
C ALA A 32 8.69 -4.68 14.58
N GLU A 33 9.76 -5.07 15.27
CA GLU A 33 11.11 -5.18 14.70
C GLU A 33 11.10 -6.08 13.45
N GLY A 34 11.90 -5.72 12.45
CA GLY A 34 11.98 -6.45 11.18
C GLY A 34 10.80 -6.22 10.22
N VAL A 35 9.59 -5.91 10.70
CA VAL A 35 8.39 -5.78 9.83
C VAL A 35 8.60 -4.74 8.74
N TYR A 36 9.10 -3.55 9.09
CA TYR A 36 9.27 -2.49 8.09
C TYR A 36 10.41 -2.78 7.11
N ASN A 37 11.61 -3.07 7.63
CA ASN A 37 12.82 -3.15 6.81
C ASN A 37 12.96 -4.47 6.06
N GLU A 38 12.57 -5.59 6.67
CA GLU A 38 12.81 -6.92 6.13
C GLU A 38 11.62 -7.46 5.35
N GLN A 39 10.40 -7.00 5.68
CA GLN A 39 9.16 -7.47 5.05
C GLN A 39 8.54 -6.38 4.17
N PHE A 40 8.01 -5.31 4.77
CA PHE A 40 7.21 -4.29 4.07
C PHE A 40 7.91 -3.65 2.87
N LYS A 41 9.22 -3.36 2.98
CA LYS A 41 10.01 -2.83 1.86
C LYS A 41 10.11 -3.78 0.66
N LYS A 42 9.96 -5.09 0.87
CA LYS A 42 9.97 -6.13 -0.18
C LYS A 42 8.57 -6.44 -0.74
N TRP A 43 7.53 -5.81 -0.20
CA TRP A 43 6.19 -5.96 -0.76
C TRP A 43 6.09 -5.21 -2.09
N ASP A 44 5.15 -5.58 -2.95
CA ASP A 44 5.02 -5.10 -4.32
C ASP A 44 3.70 -4.38 -4.51
N LEU A 45 3.65 -3.49 -5.51
CA LEU A 45 2.38 -2.92 -5.95
C LEU A 45 1.47 -4.06 -6.45
N GLY A 46 0.20 -4.00 -6.07
CA GLY A 46 -0.76 -5.08 -6.30
C GLY A 46 -0.95 -6.01 -5.11
N ASP A 47 -0.01 -6.06 -4.14
CA ASP A 47 -0.16 -6.91 -2.95
C ASP A 47 -1.42 -6.55 -2.15
N ILE A 48 -2.15 -7.57 -1.69
CA ILE A 48 -3.27 -7.39 -0.76
C ILE A 48 -2.69 -7.39 0.65
N ILE A 49 -2.91 -6.30 1.37
CA ILE A 49 -2.37 -6.09 2.71
C ILE A 49 -3.49 -5.70 3.66
N ALA A 50 -3.36 -6.11 4.92
CA ALA A 50 -4.12 -5.59 6.03
C ALA A 50 -3.27 -4.56 6.78
N ALA A 51 -3.94 -3.50 7.24
CA ALA A 51 -3.35 -2.49 8.10
C ALA A 51 -4.28 -2.22 9.28
N ARG A 52 -3.71 -2.03 10.46
CA ARG A 52 -4.43 -1.61 11.66
C ARG A 52 -3.68 -0.45 12.29
N GLY A 53 -4.44 0.52 12.80
CA GLY A 53 -3.87 1.73 13.34
C GLY A 53 -4.91 2.77 13.71
N LYS A 54 -4.45 4.00 13.93
CA LYS A 54 -5.30 5.13 14.29
C LYS A 54 -5.60 6.00 13.08
N LEU A 55 -6.84 6.44 12.94
CA LEU A 55 -7.23 7.40 11.92
C LEU A 55 -6.73 8.79 12.30
N PHE A 56 -6.11 9.50 11.36
CA PHE A 56 -5.64 10.87 11.54
C PHE A 56 -5.66 11.64 10.21
N LYS A 57 -5.47 12.96 10.27
CA LYS A 57 -5.23 13.79 9.08
C LYS A 57 -3.77 14.20 9.05
N THR A 58 -3.13 14.10 7.89
CA THR A 58 -1.78 14.62 7.68
C THR A 58 -1.78 16.15 7.68
N GLN A 59 -0.60 16.76 7.71
CA GLN A 59 -0.45 18.22 7.57
C GLN A 59 -1.01 18.76 6.25
N THR A 60 -1.05 17.92 5.20
CA THR A 60 -1.68 18.26 3.90
C THR A 60 -3.20 18.07 3.89
N GLY A 61 -3.80 17.67 5.01
CA GLY A 61 -5.24 17.47 5.16
C GLY A 61 -5.76 16.11 4.68
N GLU A 62 -4.89 15.20 4.25
CA GLU A 62 -5.27 13.88 3.72
C GLU A 62 -5.61 12.90 4.85
N LEU A 63 -6.80 12.30 4.78
CA LEU A 63 -7.24 11.30 5.75
C LEU A 63 -6.39 10.04 5.60
N SER A 64 -5.74 9.64 6.70
CA SER A 64 -4.75 8.57 6.70
C SER A 64 -4.88 7.67 7.92
N ILE A 65 -4.38 6.45 7.82
CA ILE A 65 -4.23 5.52 8.97
C ILE A 65 -2.77 5.50 9.38
N HIS A 66 -2.49 5.89 10.62
CA HIS A 66 -1.18 5.71 11.26
C HIS A 66 -1.05 4.24 11.69
N CYS A 67 -0.30 3.46 10.93
CA CYS A 67 -0.24 2.01 11.05
C CYS A 67 0.66 1.57 12.21
N THR A 68 0.11 0.74 13.10
CA THR A 68 0.83 0.06 14.18
C THR A 68 0.98 -1.44 13.91
N GLU A 69 0.20 -1.98 12.97
CA GLU A 69 0.30 -3.36 12.51
C GLU A 69 0.08 -3.42 11.00
N LEU A 70 0.90 -4.23 10.32
CA LEU A 70 0.79 -4.51 8.89
C LEU A 70 0.94 -6.00 8.65
N ARG A 71 0.12 -6.53 7.75
CA ARG A 71 0.19 -7.94 7.35
C ARG A 71 0.01 -8.07 5.84
N LEU A 72 0.86 -8.88 5.21
CA LEU A 72 0.64 -9.34 3.85
C LEU A 72 -0.45 -10.42 3.89
N LEU A 73 -1.55 -10.19 3.19
CA LEU A 73 -2.64 -11.17 3.06
C LEU A 73 -2.40 -12.06 1.83
N THR A 74 -2.09 -11.43 0.69
CA THR A 74 -1.83 -12.13 -0.56
C THR A 74 -0.75 -11.40 -1.35
N LYS A 75 0.22 -12.16 -1.85
CA LYS A 75 1.27 -11.65 -2.73
C LYS A 75 0.77 -11.56 -4.17
N ALA A 76 0.96 -10.41 -4.81
CA ALA A 76 0.80 -10.28 -6.25
C ALA A 76 2.03 -10.86 -6.96
N LEU A 77 1.83 -11.92 -7.74
CA LEU A 77 2.90 -12.57 -8.52
C LEU A 77 3.10 -11.95 -9.89
N ARG A 78 2.17 -11.10 -10.33
CA ARG A 78 2.24 -10.35 -11.57
C ARG A 78 2.12 -8.87 -11.24
N PRO A 79 2.89 -8.00 -11.91
CA PRO A 79 2.76 -6.57 -11.72
C PRO A 79 1.38 -6.10 -12.15
N LEU A 80 0.92 -5.00 -11.55
CA LEU A 80 -0.25 -4.29 -12.03
C LEU A 80 -0.02 -3.78 -13.47
N PRO A 81 -1.08 -3.65 -14.29
CA PRO A 81 -0.99 -2.98 -15.57
C PRO A 81 -0.40 -1.57 -15.44
N ASP A 82 0.25 -1.09 -16.50
CA ASP A 82 0.86 0.24 -16.51
C ASP A 82 -0.17 1.32 -16.16
N LYS A 83 0.24 2.30 -15.36
CA LYS A 83 -0.67 3.34 -14.87
C LYS A 83 -1.16 4.27 -15.99
N PHE A 84 -0.36 4.47 -17.04
CA PHE A 84 -0.64 5.42 -18.12
C PHE A 84 -1.29 4.73 -19.31
N HIS A 85 -0.75 3.58 -19.71
CA HIS A 85 -1.24 2.83 -20.86
C HIS A 85 -2.37 1.86 -20.48
N GLY A 86 -2.47 1.48 -19.21
CA GLY A 86 -3.49 0.56 -18.72
C GLY A 86 -3.36 -0.83 -19.34
N LEU A 87 -4.42 -1.62 -19.21
CA LEU A 87 -4.57 -2.86 -19.97
C LEU A 87 -5.22 -2.48 -21.32
N GLN A 88 -4.43 -2.34 -22.38
CA GLN A 88 -4.95 -1.95 -23.70
C GLN A 88 -5.53 -3.12 -24.48
N ASP A 89 -4.94 -4.31 -24.30
CA ASP A 89 -5.33 -5.51 -25.01
C ASP A 89 -6.77 -5.92 -24.65
N GLN A 90 -7.66 -5.85 -25.63
CA GLN A 90 -9.10 -6.08 -25.45
C GLN A 90 -9.41 -7.54 -25.10
N GLU A 91 -8.64 -8.48 -25.63
CA GLU A 91 -8.82 -9.90 -25.33
C GLU A 91 -8.42 -10.21 -23.88
N ALA A 92 -7.29 -9.66 -23.43
CA ALA A 92 -6.82 -9.78 -22.06
C ALA A 92 -7.72 -9.07 -21.04
N ARG A 93 -8.52 -8.07 -21.46
CA ARG A 93 -9.52 -7.43 -20.61
C ARG A 93 -10.79 -8.27 -20.44
N TYR A 94 -11.15 -9.06 -21.44
CA TYR A 94 -12.39 -9.85 -21.42
C TYR A 94 -12.19 -11.27 -20.89
N ARG A 95 -10.98 -11.80 -20.91
CA ARG A 95 -10.60 -13.07 -20.25
C ARG A 95 -10.34 -12.87 -18.76
#